data_AF-A0A8M2BA26-F1
#
_entry.id   AF-A0A8M2BA26-F1
#
_cell.length_a   1.000
_cell.length_b   1.000
_cell.length_c   1.000
_cell.angle_alpha   90.00
_cell.angle_beta   90.00
_cell.angle_gamma   90.00
#
_symmetry.space_group_name_H-M   'P 1'
#
loop_
_entity.id
_entity.type
_entity.pdbx_description
1 polymer ?
#
loop_
_entity_poly.entity_id
_entity_poly.type
_entity_poly.pdbx_seq_one_letter_code
_entity_poly.pdbx_strand_id
1 'polypeptide(L)'
;MGPGLFWNFPSKASCTVPQSLLQTMLLSRMAGMKDQQFTEEKPLLPDSRGQETEMENCETFVATGDWKEHDIETPYGMLHVVIRGAPKGNKPAILTYHDVGLNHKLCFNSFFQNEDMLEITKHFVVCHVDAPGQHIGAPQMPQGYQYPTMDQLAGMLPSVVQHFGFKSIVGIGVGAGAYILAKFALIFPDLVEGLVLLNIDPNGKGWIDWAATKLSGLTSTLPDTVLTHLFSQEELMSNTEVVQNYRQQINNTINQFNLQLFWNMYNSRRDLEMNRSGSVINAKTLRCPVMLVVGDNAPAEEGVVECNSKLDPTNTTFLKMADSGGMPQITQPGKLTEAFKYFLQGMGYIAYMKDRRMSGGPVPSASMTRLARSRTASLTSAGSVDGSRNRACTHSDSSEGVGQVSHTMEVSC
;
A
#
# COMPACT_ATOMS: atom_id res chain seq x y z
N MET A 1 -24.03 -38.87 -41.52
CA MET A 1 -24.30 -38.38 -40.15
C MET A 1 -23.15 -37.43 -39.79
N GLY A 2 -23.28 -36.12 -39.59
CA GLY A 2 -24.33 -35.13 -39.75
C GLY A 2 -23.68 -33.79 -40.20
N PRO A 3 -24.47 -32.78 -40.62
CA PRO A 3 -23.99 -31.61 -41.36
C PRO A 3 -23.48 -30.48 -40.44
N GLY A 4 -22.70 -29.57 -41.03
CA GLY A 4 -22.07 -28.43 -40.36
C GLY A 4 -23.04 -27.43 -39.74
N LEU A 5 -22.56 -26.74 -38.70
CA LEU A 5 -23.25 -25.63 -38.06
C LEU A 5 -22.33 -24.40 -38.06
N PHE A 6 -22.73 -23.44 -38.89
CA PHE A 6 -22.36 -22.03 -38.81
C PHE A 6 -22.79 -21.47 -37.44
N TRP A 7 -21.90 -20.74 -36.78
CA TRP A 7 -22.26 -19.94 -35.61
C TRP A 7 -22.83 -18.59 -36.09
N ASN A 8 -24.15 -18.44 -35.97
CA ASN A 8 -24.85 -17.17 -36.09
C ASN A 8 -24.82 -16.44 -34.73
N PHE A 9 -24.34 -15.19 -34.72
CA PHE A 9 -24.53 -14.26 -33.60
C PHE A 9 -25.98 -13.75 -33.56
N PRO A 10 -26.65 -13.68 -32.39
CA PRO A 10 -27.85 -12.88 -32.22
C PRO A 10 -27.51 -11.41 -31.92
N SER A 11 -28.27 -10.52 -32.54
CA SER A 11 -28.23 -9.06 -32.43
C SER A 11 -28.82 -8.52 -31.12
N LYS A 12 -28.31 -7.35 -30.70
CA LYS A 12 -28.76 -6.46 -29.61
C LYS A 12 -30.24 -6.59 -29.23
N ALA A 13 -30.52 -6.97 -27.97
CA ALA A 13 -31.81 -6.77 -27.34
C ALA A 13 -31.80 -5.48 -26.51
N SER A 14 -32.74 -4.58 -26.84
CA SER A 14 -33.09 -3.39 -26.08
C SER A 14 -33.81 -3.80 -24.78
N CYS A 15 -33.29 -3.41 -23.62
CA CYS A 15 -33.96 -3.63 -22.33
C CYS A 15 -34.66 -2.34 -21.89
N THR A 16 -36.00 -2.31 -22.02
CA THR A 16 -36.86 -1.24 -21.48
C THR A 16 -37.30 -1.58 -20.06
N VAL A 17 -37.06 -0.68 -19.10
CA VAL A 17 -37.51 -0.80 -17.70
C VAL A 17 -39.02 -0.51 -17.62
N PRO A 18 -39.83 -1.30 -16.88
CA PRO A 18 -41.27 -1.07 -16.77
C PRO A 18 -41.62 0.26 -16.07
N GLN A 19 -42.51 1.04 -16.68
CA GLN A 19 -43.02 2.33 -16.17
C GLN A 19 -43.64 2.26 -14.76
N SER A 20 -44.07 1.07 -14.31
CA SER A 20 -44.65 0.85 -12.98
C SER A 20 -43.63 0.93 -11.83
N LEU A 21 -42.34 0.62 -12.08
CA LEU A 21 -41.27 0.73 -11.08
C LEU A 21 -40.88 2.20 -10.82
N LEU A 22 -40.94 3.04 -11.85
CA LEU A 22 -40.74 4.49 -11.74
C LEU A 22 -41.86 5.18 -10.97
N GLN A 23 -43.11 4.75 -11.16
CA GLN A 23 -44.27 5.31 -10.46
C GLN A 23 -44.22 5.02 -8.95
N THR A 24 -43.83 3.80 -8.56
CA THR A 24 -43.73 3.38 -7.15
C THR A 24 -42.59 4.08 -6.41
N MET A 25 -41.47 4.35 -7.09
CA MET A 25 -40.34 5.12 -6.53
C MET A 25 -40.67 6.61 -6.37
N LEU A 26 -41.44 7.21 -7.29
CA LEU A 26 -41.87 8.61 -7.20
C LEU A 26 -42.90 8.83 -6.08
N LEU A 27 -43.84 7.89 -5.88
CA LEU A 27 -44.86 8.00 -4.82
C LEU A 27 -44.28 7.83 -3.41
N SER A 28 -43.18 7.08 -3.24
CA SER A 28 -42.48 6.98 -1.94
C SER A 28 -41.67 8.24 -1.57
N ARG A 29 -41.37 9.12 -2.54
CA ARG A 29 -40.63 10.38 -2.29
C ARG A 29 -41.51 11.58 -1.93
N MET A 30 -42.83 11.49 -2.08
CA MET A 30 -43.76 12.62 -1.87
C MET A 30 -44.41 12.65 -0.47
N ALA A 31 -44.11 11.68 0.41
CA ALA A 31 -44.76 11.55 1.73
C ALA A 31 -43.89 12.00 2.93
N GLY A 32 -42.79 12.73 2.70
CA GLY A 32 -41.80 13.03 3.73
C GLY A 32 -41.36 14.50 3.85
N MET A 33 -42.18 15.46 3.40
CA MET A 33 -41.86 16.89 3.50
C MET A 33 -42.88 17.55 4.43
N LYS A 34 -42.45 17.90 5.65
CA LYS A 34 -43.18 18.80 6.56
C LYS A 34 -42.49 20.16 6.54
N ASP A 35 -43.33 21.18 6.43
CA ASP A 35 -43.02 22.61 6.31
C ASP A 35 -42.14 23.14 7.44
N GLN A 36 -41.15 23.96 7.07
CA GLN A 36 -40.53 24.93 7.99
C GLN A 36 -40.51 26.31 7.32
N GLN A 37 -41.13 27.27 8.02
CA GLN A 37 -41.26 28.68 7.63
C GLN A 37 -39.92 29.41 7.66
N PHE A 38 -39.68 30.20 6.62
CA PHE A 38 -38.59 31.17 6.52
C PHE A 38 -38.87 32.40 7.39
N THR A 39 -37.87 32.86 8.12
CA THR A 39 -37.76 34.25 8.59
C THR A 39 -36.40 34.79 8.19
N GLU A 40 -36.42 35.96 7.57
CA GLU A 40 -35.30 36.68 6.95
C GLU A 40 -34.76 37.70 7.96
N GLU A 41 -33.47 37.65 8.29
CA GLU A 41 -32.78 38.78 8.93
C GLU A 41 -31.37 39.00 8.32
N LYS A 42 -31.04 40.29 8.19
CA LYS A 42 -29.94 40.90 7.42
C LYS A 42 -28.73 41.15 8.34
N PRO A 43 -27.48 41.19 7.84
CA PRO A 43 -26.28 41.07 8.68
C PRO A 43 -25.83 42.40 9.29
N LEU A 44 -25.21 42.33 10.47
CA LEU A 44 -24.49 43.43 11.12
C LEU A 44 -23.15 42.91 11.71
N LEU A 45 -22.04 43.49 11.25
CA LEU A 45 -20.76 43.64 11.98
C LEU A 45 -20.70 45.12 12.43
N PRO A 46 -19.87 45.56 13.41
CA PRO A 46 -18.61 44.98 13.91
C PRO A 46 -18.46 44.97 15.45
N ASP A 47 -17.41 44.36 16.02
CA ASP A 47 -16.22 45.08 16.54
C ASP A 47 -15.29 44.20 17.41
N SER A 48 -14.06 44.67 17.46
CA SER A 48 -12.80 44.11 17.97
C SER A 48 -12.72 44.06 19.50
N ARG A 49 -12.08 43.03 20.07
CA ARG A 49 -11.25 43.09 21.30
C ARG A 49 -10.54 41.77 21.57
N GLY A 50 -9.22 41.84 21.77
CA GLY A 50 -8.33 40.70 21.90
C GLY A 50 -8.33 40.02 23.27
N GLN A 51 -7.77 38.82 23.28
CA GLN A 51 -7.10 38.22 24.42
C GLN A 51 -5.87 37.46 23.87
N GLU A 52 -4.71 37.86 24.37
CA GLU A 52 -3.40 37.31 24.04
C GLU A 52 -3.15 36.00 24.82
N THR A 53 -2.37 35.13 24.15
CA THR A 53 -1.33 34.24 24.70
C THR A 53 -1.69 33.22 25.77
N GLU A 54 -1.68 31.95 25.36
CA GLU A 54 -0.80 30.90 25.91
C GLU A 54 -0.89 29.66 25.00
N MET A 55 -0.04 29.60 23.97
CA MET A 55 0.21 28.36 23.23
C MET A 55 1.70 28.09 23.37
N GLU A 56 2.04 27.41 24.45
CA GLU A 56 3.41 27.02 24.77
C GLU A 56 3.96 26.08 23.69
N ASN A 57 5.02 26.59 23.04
CA ASN A 57 6.08 25.89 22.34
C ASN A 57 6.13 24.36 22.52
N CYS A 58 5.76 23.64 21.46
CA CYS A 58 6.39 22.37 21.11
C CYS A 58 7.42 22.59 19.98
N GLU A 59 8.29 23.57 20.17
CA GLU A 59 9.48 23.77 19.34
C GLU A 59 10.70 23.65 20.24
N THR A 60 11.08 22.42 20.60
CA THR A 60 12.44 22.20 21.09
C THR A 60 12.90 20.81 20.66
N PHE A 61 14.02 20.81 19.92
CA PHE A 61 14.77 19.69 19.33
C PHE A 61 14.45 19.26 17.89
N VAL A 62 14.46 20.19 16.93
CA VAL A 62 14.78 19.83 15.55
C VAL A 62 15.69 20.90 14.92
N ALA A 63 16.95 20.56 14.66
CA ALA A 63 17.74 21.25 13.67
C ALA A 63 18.59 20.25 12.87
N THR A 64 18.02 19.79 11.76
CA THR A 64 18.71 19.71 10.45
C THR A 64 17.65 19.88 9.36
N GLY A 65 17.35 21.14 9.03
CA GLY A 65 16.58 21.60 7.87
C GLY A 65 15.06 21.71 8.06
N ASP A 66 14.53 22.90 7.82
CA ASP A 66 13.11 23.12 7.54
C ASP A 66 12.70 22.40 6.25
N TRP A 67 11.44 21.96 6.18
CA TRP A 67 10.86 21.45 4.95
C TRP A 67 10.82 22.56 3.90
N LYS A 68 11.25 22.25 2.68
CA LYS A 68 11.25 23.19 1.55
C LYS A 68 10.31 22.69 0.46
N GLU A 69 9.43 23.57 0.02
CA GLU A 69 8.49 23.30 -1.07
C GLU A 69 9.10 23.71 -2.41
N HIS A 70 8.87 22.89 -3.43
CA HIS A 70 9.33 23.12 -4.79
C HIS A 70 8.23 22.68 -5.78
N ASP A 71 8.00 23.48 -6.81
CA ASP A 71 7.20 23.06 -7.96
C ASP A 71 8.14 22.73 -9.11
N ILE A 72 8.17 21.47 -9.50
CA ILE A 72 9.07 20.95 -10.53
C ILE A 72 8.32 20.85 -11.85
N GLU A 73 8.82 21.52 -12.88
CA GLU A 73 8.31 21.37 -14.24
C GLU A 73 8.67 19.98 -14.78
N THR A 74 7.67 19.29 -15.33
CA THR A 74 7.82 17.96 -15.93
C THR A 74 7.15 17.93 -17.29
N PRO A 75 7.41 16.91 -18.12
CA PRO A 75 6.74 16.77 -19.43
C PRO A 75 5.20 16.72 -19.37
N TYR A 76 4.61 16.49 -18.19
CA TYR A 76 3.16 16.33 -17.99
C TYR A 76 2.58 17.36 -17.01
N GLY A 77 3.26 18.49 -16.83
CA GLY A 77 2.85 19.59 -15.96
C GLY A 77 3.69 19.73 -14.70
N MET A 78 3.29 20.64 -13.81
CA MET A 78 3.99 20.90 -12.56
C MET A 78 3.74 19.79 -11.54
N LEU A 79 4.80 19.38 -10.85
CA LEU A 79 4.74 18.44 -9.75
C LEU A 79 5.24 19.12 -8.47
N HIS A 80 4.36 19.24 -7.49
CA HIS A 80 4.69 19.80 -6.19
C HIS A 80 5.42 18.76 -5.34
N VAL A 81 6.52 19.17 -4.73
CA VAL A 81 7.32 18.31 -3.86
C VAL A 81 7.79 19.07 -2.62
N VAL A 82 7.89 18.35 -1.51
CA VAL A 82 8.41 18.88 -0.24
C VAL A 82 9.63 18.08 0.18
N ILE A 83 10.77 18.75 0.31
CA ILE A 83 12.06 18.12 0.60
C ILE A 83 12.58 18.51 1.97
N ARG A 84 13.18 17.55 2.67
CA ARG A 84 13.92 17.77 3.91
C ARG A 84 15.26 17.03 3.89
N GLY A 85 16.26 17.67 4.47
CA GLY A 85 17.63 17.19 4.47
C GLY A 85 18.40 17.59 3.21
N ALA A 86 19.65 17.16 3.13
CA ALA A 86 20.52 17.41 1.98
C ALA A 86 21.18 16.08 1.55
N PRO A 87 21.44 15.85 0.25
CA PRO A 87 22.05 14.60 -0.22
C PRO A 87 23.34 14.29 0.53
N LYS A 88 23.45 13.07 1.09
CA LYS A 88 24.63 12.63 1.88
C LYS A 88 25.36 11.50 1.16
N GLY A 89 26.46 11.86 0.50
CA GLY A 89 27.31 10.88 -0.20
C GLY A 89 26.56 10.17 -1.33
N ASN A 90 26.69 8.84 -1.39
CA ASN A 90 26.04 8.00 -2.41
C ASN A 90 24.71 7.39 -1.94
N LYS A 91 24.12 7.87 -0.84
CA LYS A 91 22.86 7.30 -0.34
C LYS A 91 21.69 7.71 -1.24
N PRO A 92 20.70 6.82 -1.46
CA PRO A 92 19.48 7.16 -2.17
C PRO A 92 18.66 8.20 -1.40
N ALA A 93 17.80 8.93 -2.10
CA ALA A 93 16.75 9.70 -1.44
C ALA A 93 15.57 8.79 -1.06
N ILE A 94 14.94 9.01 0.09
CA ILE A 94 13.64 8.42 0.41
C ILE A 94 12.59 9.26 -0.31
N LEU A 95 11.97 8.70 -1.35
CA LEU A 95 10.92 9.38 -2.13
C LEU A 95 9.57 8.77 -1.80
N THR A 96 8.57 9.59 -1.47
CA THR A 96 7.23 9.09 -1.14
C THR A 96 6.19 9.51 -2.17
N TYR A 97 5.19 8.66 -2.39
CA TYR A 97 4.03 8.97 -3.23
C TYR A 97 2.74 8.51 -2.53
N HIS A 98 1.81 9.44 -2.32
CA HIS A 98 0.60 9.20 -1.52
C HIS A 98 -0.51 8.49 -2.31
N ASP A 99 -1.55 8.05 -1.59
CA ASP A 99 -2.76 7.45 -2.18
C ASP A 99 -3.80 8.51 -2.57
N VAL A 100 -4.84 8.10 -3.31
CA VAL A 100 -5.96 8.97 -3.66
C VAL A 100 -6.72 9.43 -2.42
N GLY A 101 -7.17 10.69 -2.42
CA GLY A 101 -7.82 11.31 -1.25
C GLY A 101 -6.85 11.91 -0.27
N LEU A 102 -5.56 11.64 -0.42
CA LEU A 102 -4.52 12.12 0.47
C LEU A 102 -3.60 13.09 -0.26
N ASN A 103 -2.69 13.66 0.53
CA ASN A 103 -1.46 14.30 0.08
C ASN A 103 -0.32 13.80 0.98
N HIS A 104 0.89 14.32 0.83
CA HIS A 104 2.02 13.87 1.64
C HIS A 104 1.77 14.02 3.14
N LYS A 105 1.13 15.11 3.58
CA LYS A 105 0.86 15.34 5.00
C LYS A 105 -0.12 14.32 5.55
N LEU A 106 -1.27 14.14 4.89
CA LEU A 106 -2.30 13.20 5.32
C LEU A 106 -1.84 11.73 5.18
N CYS A 107 -0.91 11.43 4.28
CA CYS A 107 -0.47 10.07 4.03
C CYS A 107 0.72 9.65 4.90
N PHE A 108 1.65 10.57 5.18
CA PHE A 108 2.97 10.21 5.71
C PHE A 108 3.39 10.94 6.99
N ASN A 109 2.73 12.02 7.42
CA ASN A 109 3.20 12.77 8.61
C ASN A 109 3.29 11.89 9.85
N SER A 110 2.24 11.13 10.18
CA SER A 110 2.24 10.24 11.36
C SER A 110 3.39 9.23 11.32
N PHE A 111 3.76 8.75 10.13
CA PHE A 111 4.87 7.82 9.94
C PHE A 111 6.23 8.51 10.07
N PHE A 112 6.45 9.64 9.38
CA PHE A 112 7.73 10.35 9.37
C PHE A 112 7.99 11.20 10.62
N GLN A 113 6.97 11.46 11.44
CA GLN A 113 7.09 12.10 12.75
C GLN A 113 7.28 11.10 13.90
N ASN A 114 7.19 9.79 13.63
CA ASN A 114 7.52 8.78 14.62
C ASN A 114 8.99 8.92 15.05
N GLU A 115 9.26 8.85 16.36
CA GLU A 115 10.60 9.05 16.93
C GLU A 115 11.67 8.15 16.30
N ASP A 116 11.34 6.87 16.10
CA ASP A 116 12.28 5.91 15.52
C ASP A 116 12.53 6.22 14.01
N MET A 117 11.55 6.78 13.32
CA MET A 117 11.67 7.18 11.91
C MET A 117 12.47 8.48 11.76
N LEU A 118 12.39 9.38 12.73
CA LEU A 118 13.23 10.57 12.80
C LEU A 118 14.72 10.19 12.93
N GLU A 119 15.06 9.11 13.64
CA GLU A 119 16.44 8.61 13.69
C GLU A 119 16.91 8.09 12.32
N ILE A 120 16.06 7.39 11.57
CA ILE A 120 16.39 6.92 10.22
C ILE A 120 16.60 8.10 9.28
N THR A 121 15.66 9.05 9.26
CA THR A 121 15.65 10.17 8.31
C THR A 121 16.79 11.17 8.51
N LYS A 122 17.47 11.20 9.67
CA LYS A 122 18.74 11.93 9.85
C LYS A 122 19.81 11.51 8.83
N HIS A 123 19.72 10.31 8.29
CA HIS A 123 20.72 9.73 7.40
C HIS A 123 20.40 9.86 5.90
N PHE A 124 19.20 10.29 5.55
CA PHE A 124 18.69 10.34 4.17
C PHE A 124 18.12 11.71 3.84
N VAL A 125 18.00 12.01 2.56
CA VAL A 125 17.08 13.04 2.08
C VAL A 125 15.69 12.43 2.04
N VAL A 126 14.67 13.19 2.45
CA VAL A 126 13.27 12.82 2.28
C VAL A 126 12.64 13.77 1.28
N CYS A 127 12.05 13.22 0.23
CA CYS A 127 11.35 13.95 -0.82
C CYS A 127 9.92 13.44 -0.91
N HIS A 128 8.98 14.22 -0.40
CA HIS A 128 7.55 13.94 -0.51
C HIS A 128 7.02 14.48 -1.83
N VAL A 129 6.36 13.62 -2.62
CA VAL A 129 5.70 14.02 -3.87
C VAL A 129 4.20 14.13 -3.62
N ASP A 130 3.62 15.27 -4.00
CA ASP A 130 2.17 15.42 -4.12
C ASP A 130 1.74 15.23 -5.58
N ALA A 131 0.77 14.36 -5.79
CA ALA A 131 0.15 14.18 -7.09
C ALA A 131 -0.42 15.52 -7.61
N PRO A 132 -0.46 15.75 -8.93
CA PRO A 132 -0.91 17.01 -9.50
C PRO A 132 -2.27 17.47 -8.93
N GLY A 133 -2.29 18.69 -8.39
CA GLY A 133 -3.49 19.29 -7.81
C GLY A 133 -3.94 18.75 -6.45
N GLN A 134 -3.15 17.89 -5.79
CA GLN A 134 -3.49 17.30 -4.48
C GLN A 134 -2.76 17.97 -3.30
N HIS A 135 -1.75 18.83 -3.57
CA HIS A 135 -1.08 19.60 -2.51
C HIS A 135 -2.05 20.57 -1.82
N ILE A 136 -1.69 20.99 -0.61
CA ILE A 136 -2.53 21.88 0.21
C ILE A 136 -2.65 23.24 -0.48
N GLY A 137 -3.88 23.73 -0.61
CA GLY A 137 -4.14 25.01 -1.28
C GLY A 137 -4.03 24.96 -2.81
N ALA A 138 -3.95 23.76 -3.41
CA ALA A 138 -3.90 23.63 -4.86
C ALA A 138 -5.09 24.32 -5.54
N PRO A 139 -4.85 25.15 -6.58
CA PRO A 139 -5.93 25.74 -7.34
C PRO A 139 -6.74 24.67 -8.05
N GLN A 140 -8.02 24.94 -8.26
CA GLN A 140 -8.87 24.07 -9.07
C GLN A 140 -8.37 24.05 -10.51
N MET A 141 -8.21 22.86 -11.07
CA MET A 141 -7.86 22.68 -12.48
C MET A 141 -8.99 23.19 -13.41
N PRO A 142 -8.69 23.67 -14.62
CA PRO A 142 -9.70 24.10 -15.57
C PRO A 142 -10.68 22.99 -15.95
N GLN A 143 -11.89 23.37 -16.37
CA GLN A 143 -12.84 22.40 -16.92
C GLN A 143 -12.29 21.76 -18.19
N GLY A 144 -12.42 20.44 -18.32
CA GLY A 144 -11.87 19.69 -19.45
C GLY A 144 -10.35 19.44 -19.37
N TYR A 145 -9.70 19.78 -18.25
CA TYR A 145 -8.30 19.47 -18.03
C TYR A 145 -8.03 17.97 -18.20
N GLN A 146 -7.02 17.63 -19.01
CA GLN A 146 -6.57 16.26 -19.21
C GLN A 146 -5.57 15.89 -18.11
N TYR A 147 -6.06 15.19 -17.09
CA TYR A 147 -5.21 14.74 -15.99
C TYR A 147 -4.16 13.72 -16.48
N PRO A 148 -2.91 13.77 -16.00
CA PRO A 148 -1.88 12.82 -16.41
C PRO A 148 -2.29 11.37 -16.12
N THR A 149 -2.06 10.46 -17.06
CA THR A 149 -2.31 9.03 -16.85
C THR A 149 -1.39 8.44 -15.79
N MET A 150 -1.73 7.27 -15.24
CA MET A 150 -0.86 6.59 -14.27
C MET A 150 0.57 6.36 -14.80
N ASP A 151 0.70 6.08 -16.11
CA ASP A 151 1.99 5.94 -16.79
C ASP A 151 2.73 7.29 -16.88
N GLN A 152 2.00 8.37 -17.16
CA GLN A 152 2.55 9.72 -17.21
C GLN A 152 2.97 10.20 -15.82
N LEU A 153 2.18 9.95 -14.77
CA LEU A 153 2.54 10.26 -13.38
C LEU A 153 3.85 9.58 -12.98
N ALA A 154 4.05 8.31 -13.34
CA ALA A 154 5.33 7.64 -13.16
C ALA A 154 6.46 8.28 -13.99
N GLY A 155 6.15 8.71 -15.22
CA GLY A 155 7.04 9.43 -16.12
C GLY A 155 7.41 10.86 -15.68
N MET A 156 6.75 11.42 -14.66
CA MET A 156 7.12 12.73 -14.08
C MET A 156 8.32 12.60 -13.12
N LEU A 157 8.48 11.44 -12.45
CA LEU A 157 9.47 11.23 -11.40
C LEU A 157 10.95 11.34 -11.82
N PRO A 158 11.38 10.99 -13.06
CA PRO A 158 12.73 11.30 -13.52
C PRO A 158 13.10 12.78 -13.39
N SER A 159 12.13 13.69 -13.61
CA SER A 159 12.34 15.14 -13.50
C SER A 159 12.66 15.54 -12.05
N VAL A 160 12.02 14.90 -11.07
CA VAL A 160 12.30 15.11 -9.63
C VAL A 160 13.69 14.62 -9.27
N VAL A 161 14.03 13.40 -9.70
CA VAL A 161 15.35 12.78 -9.47
C VAL A 161 16.46 13.66 -10.07
N GLN A 162 16.28 14.14 -11.30
CA GLN A 162 17.23 15.00 -11.99
C GLN A 162 17.34 16.38 -11.35
N HIS A 163 16.21 17.01 -11.00
CA HIS A 163 16.18 18.36 -10.43
C HIS A 163 17.01 18.47 -9.15
N PHE A 164 16.92 17.47 -8.27
CA PHE A 164 17.68 17.44 -7.02
C PHE A 164 19.02 16.68 -7.11
N GLY A 165 19.37 16.13 -8.28
CA GLY A 165 20.61 15.38 -8.48
C GLY A 165 20.68 14.08 -7.67
N PHE A 166 19.54 13.43 -7.42
CA PHE A 166 19.52 12.12 -6.79
C PHE A 166 20.12 11.08 -7.74
N LYS A 167 21.00 10.21 -7.21
CA LYS A 167 21.50 9.07 -8.00
C LYS A 167 20.44 7.99 -8.18
N SER A 168 19.65 7.80 -7.13
CA SER A 168 18.66 6.74 -6.99
C SER A 168 17.72 7.06 -5.84
N ILE A 169 16.62 6.32 -5.75
CA ILE A 169 15.64 6.43 -4.66
C ILE A 169 15.39 5.09 -3.94
N VAL A 170 14.97 5.19 -2.68
CA VAL A 170 14.13 4.19 -2.01
C VAL A 170 12.72 4.76 -1.98
N GLY A 171 11.80 4.12 -2.70
CA GLY A 171 10.42 4.59 -2.83
C GLY A 171 9.51 4.06 -1.72
N ILE A 172 8.64 4.91 -1.17
CA ILE A 172 7.55 4.51 -0.26
C ILE A 172 6.22 4.98 -0.84
N GLY A 173 5.37 4.04 -1.24
CA GLY A 173 4.09 4.34 -1.88
C GLY A 173 2.92 3.73 -1.14
N VAL A 174 1.78 4.41 -1.16
CA VAL A 174 0.49 3.88 -0.64
C VAL A 174 -0.53 3.86 -1.77
N GLY A 175 -1.18 2.72 -2.01
CA GLY A 175 -2.24 2.55 -3.01
C GLY A 175 -1.84 3.05 -4.40
N ALA A 176 -2.45 4.13 -4.87
CA ALA A 176 -2.09 4.77 -6.14
C ALA A 176 -0.61 5.16 -6.21
N GLY A 177 -0.04 5.68 -5.13
CA GLY A 177 1.38 5.98 -5.05
C GLY A 177 2.27 4.74 -5.11
N ALA A 178 1.82 3.62 -4.53
CA ALA A 178 2.51 2.33 -4.63
C ALA A 178 2.51 1.83 -6.09
N TYR A 179 1.37 1.92 -6.78
CA TYR A 179 1.26 1.61 -8.21
C TYR A 179 2.20 2.49 -9.06
N ILE A 180 2.20 3.80 -8.82
CA ILE A 180 3.03 4.76 -9.59
C ILE A 180 4.52 4.48 -9.39
N LEU A 181 4.95 4.21 -8.15
CA LEU A 181 6.36 3.89 -7.87
C LEU A 181 6.77 2.53 -8.45
N ALA A 182 5.90 1.53 -8.41
CA ALA A 182 6.14 0.24 -9.07
C ALA A 182 6.26 0.43 -10.59
N LYS A 183 5.36 1.20 -11.21
CA LYS A 183 5.43 1.55 -12.65
C LYS A 183 6.72 2.29 -12.97
N PHE A 184 7.13 3.26 -12.14
CA PHE A 184 8.38 3.99 -12.29
C PHE A 184 9.59 3.06 -12.28
N ALA A 185 9.66 2.13 -11.31
CA ALA A 185 10.74 1.14 -11.22
C ALA A 185 10.75 0.15 -12.40
N LEU A 186 9.58 -0.15 -12.99
CA LEU A 186 9.47 -0.95 -14.21
C LEU A 186 9.97 -0.22 -15.46
N ILE A 187 9.95 1.11 -15.48
CA ILE A 187 10.39 1.93 -16.63
C ILE A 187 11.86 2.36 -16.46
N PHE A 188 12.25 2.75 -15.25
CA PHE A 188 13.57 3.28 -14.91
C PHE A 188 14.20 2.49 -13.75
N PRO A 189 14.50 1.19 -13.94
CA PRO A 189 14.98 0.32 -12.86
C PRO A 189 16.29 0.81 -12.23
N ASP A 190 17.15 1.50 -12.98
CA ASP A 190 18.44 1.98 -12.51
C ASP A 190 18.32 3.18 -11.54
N LEU A 191 17.15 3.83 -11.49
CA LEU A 191 16.88 4.94 -10.56
C LEU A 191 16.25 4.47 -9.24
N VAL A 192 15.93 3.18 -9.09
CA VAL A 192 15.21 2.66 -7.94
C VAL A 192 16.00 1.54 -7.28
N GLU A 193 16.44 1.79 -6.05
CA GLU A 193 17.18 0.80 -5.27
C GLU A 193 16.30 -0.09 -4.41
N GLY A 194 15.11 0.38 -4.01
CA GLY A 194 14.18 -0.40 -3.21
C GLY A 194 12.81 0.24 -3.15
N LEU A 195 11.78 -0.58 -2.92
CA LEU A 195 10.39 -0.13 -2.83
C LEU A 195 9.70 -0.66 -1.59
N VAL A 196 8.98 0.21 -0.88
CA VAL A 196 8.00 -0.14 0.14
C VAL A 196 6.63 0.18 -0.41
N LEU A 197 5.83 -0.84 -0.68
CA LEU A 197 4.55 -0.73 -1.39
C LEU A 197 3.42 -1.11 -0.44
N LEU A 198 2.78 -0.11 0.14
CA LEU A 198 1.63 -0.28 1.00
C LEU A 198 0.36 -0.34 0.16
N ASN A 199 -0.49 -1.34 0.41
CA ASN A 199 -1.83 -1.44 -0.19
C ASN A 199 -1.83 -1.37 -1.73
N ILE A 200 -0.78 -1.88 -2.38
CA ILE A 200 -0.70 -1.91 -3.84
C ILE A 200 -1.71 -2.88 -4.44
N ASP A 201 -2.42 -2.42 -5.46
CA ASP A 201 -3.15 -3.29 -6.40
C ASP A 201 -2.48 -3.16 -7.79
N PRO A 202 -1.84 -4.22 -8.30
CA PRO A 202 -1.10 -4.16 -9.56
C PRO A 202 -2.00 -4.23 -10.80
N ASN A 203 -3.31 -4.43 -10.65
CA ASN A 203 -4.23 -4.67 -11.75
C ASN A 203 -5.11 -3.46 -12.07
N GLY A 204 -5.60 -3.41 -13.30
CA GLY A 204 -6.75 -2.60 -13.66
C GLY A 204 -8.02 -3.13 -12.99
N LYS A 205 -8.97 -2.23 -12.69
CA LYS A 205 -10.25 -2.64 -12.13
C LYS A 205 -10.99 -3.55 -13.12
N GLY A 206 -11.42 -4.71 -12.66
CA GLY A 206 -12.28 -5.60 -13.43
C GLY A 206 -13.59 -4.92 -13.79
N TRP A 207 -14.25 -5.39 -14.86
CA TRP A 207 -15.53 -4.81 -15.31
C TRP A 207 -16.64 -4.89 -14.24
N ILE A 208 -16.59 -5.91 -13.37
CA ILE A 208 -17.51 -6.07 -12.23
C ILE A 208 -17.24 -5.00 -11.18
N ASP A 209 -15.98 -4.81 -10.78
CA ASP A 209 -15.59 -3.79 -9.80
C ASP A 209 -15.86 -2.39 -10.33
N TRP A 210 -15.66 -2.17 -11.63
CA TRP A 210 -16.05 -0.94 -12.31
C TRP A 210 -17.56 -0.70 -12.22
N ALA A 211 -18.40 -1.71 -12.50
CA ALA A 211 -19.85 -1.58 -12.42
C ALA A 211 -20.31 -1.33 -10.98
N ALA A 212 -19.76 -2.05 -10.00
CA ALA A 212 -20.03 -1.83 -8.58
C ALA A 212 -19.61 -0.42 -8.13
N THR A 213 -18.45 0.06 -8.58
CA THR A 213 -17.97 1.44 -8.32
C THR A 213 -18.92 2.47 -8.94
N LYS A 214 -19.44 2.22 -10.15
CA LYS A 214 -20.39 3.14 -10.81
C LYS A 214 -21.74 3.17 -10.12
N LEU A 215 -22.26 2.01 -9.68
CA LEU A 215 -23.53 1.93 -8.97
C LEU A 215 -23.45 2.57 -7.58
N SER A 216 -22.39 2.29 -6.81
CA SER A 216 -22.16 2.94 -5.52
C SER A 216 -21.94 4.46 -5.66
N GLY A 217 -21.25 4.90 -6.72
CA GLY A 217 -21.05 6.31 -7.03
C GLY A 217 -22.32 7.11 -7.38
N LEU A 218 -23.45 6.46 -7.65
CA LEU A 218 -24.74 7.15 -7.86
C LEU A 218 -25.41 7.56 -6.55
N THR A 219 -25.02 6.96 -5.43
CA THR A 219 -25.65 7.17 -4.12
C THR A 219 -24.68 7.69 -3.05
N SER A 220 -23.39 7.80 -3.36
CA SER A 220 -22.33 8.21 -2.41
C SER A 220 -21.62 9.48 -2.86
N THR A 221 -21.10 10.25 -1.90
CA THR A 221 -20.24 11.39 -2.21
C THR A 221 -18.83 10.90 -2.58
N LEU A 222 -18.03 11.75 -3.23
CA LEU A 222 -16.65 11.40 -3.57
C LEU A 222 -15.81 11.09 -2.32
N PRO A 223 -15.85 11.89 -1.22
CA PRO A 223 -15.17 11.52 0.03
C PRO A 223 -15.60 10.16 0.58
N ASP A 224 -16.89 9.83 0.57
CA ASP A 224 -17.38 8.51 1.00
C ASP A 224 -16.79 7.37 0.19
N THR A 225 -16.73 7.54 -1.14
CA THR A 225 -16.17 6.55 -2.06
C THR A 225 -14.66 6.37 -1.84
N VAL A 226 -13.95 7.45 -1.53
CA VAL A 226 -12.52 7.40 -1.23
C VAL A 226 -12.28 6.72 0.12
N LEU A 227 -13.12 6.97 1.12
CA LEU A 227 -13.00 6.32 2.44
C LEU A 227 -13.15 4.79 2.35
N THR A 228 -14.03 4.28 1.48
CA THR A 228 -14.19 2.83 1.27
C THR A 228 -12.98 2.18 0.60
N HIS A 229 -12.15 2.97 -0.07
CA HIS A 229 -10.85 2.54 -0.61
C HIS A 229 -9.75 2.57 0.45
N LEU A 230 -9.78 3.54 1.36
CA LEU A 230 -8.74 3.74 2.37
C LEU A 230 -8.91 2.88 3.64
N PHE A 231 -10.14 2.52 4.00
CA PHE A 231 -10.46 1.89 5.29
C PHE A 231 -11.22 0.59 5.12
N SER A 232 -10.99 -0.34 6.05
CA SER A 232 -11.77 -1.58 6.12
C SER A 232 -13.25 -1.31 6.39
N GLN A 233 -14.10 -2.26 6.01
CA GLN A 233 -15.54 -2.16 6.27
C GLN A 233 -15.85 -2.05 7.77
N GLU A 234 -15.07 -2.73 8.61
CA GLU A 234 -15.20 -2.68 10.07
C GLU A 234 -14.88 -1.27 10.62
N GLU A 235 -13.81 -0.64 10.16
CA GLU A 235 -13.44 0.73 10.55
C GLU A 235 -14.54 1.73 10.15
N LEU A 236 -15.10 1.58 8.95
CA LEU A 236 -16.15 2.44 8.42
C LEU A 236 -17.48 2.27 9.17
N MET A 237 -17.90 1.03 9.43
CA MET A 237 -19.14 0.75 10.18
C MET A 237 -19.02 1.19 11.64
N SER A 238 -17.85 0.99 12.24
CA SER A 238 -17.55 1.45 13.60
C SER A 238 -17.34 2.97 13.68
N ASN A 239 -17.21 3.64 12.53
CA ASN A 239 -16.98 5.07 12.40
C ASN A 239 -15.89 5.57 13.38
N THR A 240 -14.73 4.91 13.35
CA THR A 240 -13.61 5.17 14.27
C THR A 240 -13.15 6.63 14.19
N GLU A 241 -12.44 7.12 15.21
CA GLU A 241 -11.92 8.48 15.24
C GLU A 241 -11.05 8.80 14.01
N VAL A 242 -10.23 7.84 13.57
CA VAL A 242 -9.41 7.98 12.37
C VAL A 242 -10.29 8.17 11.13
N VAL A 243 -11.35 7.37 10.97
CA VAL A 243 -12.30 7.52 9.84
C VAL A 243 -12.98 8.89 9.88
N GLN A 244 -13.43 9.36 11.04
CA GLN A 244 -14.07 10.67 11.20
C GLN A 244 -13.11 11.81 10.84
N ASN A 245 -11.86 11.75 11.33
CA ASN A 245 -10.83 12.74 11.02
C ASN A 245 -10.52 12.76 9.51
N TYR A 246 -10.25 11.62 8.89
CA TYR A 246 -9.92 11.57 7.46
C TYR A 246 -11.10 11.99 6.58
N ARG A 247 -12.33 11.67 6.97
CA ARG A 247 -13.54 12.19 6.30
C ARG A 247 -13.56 13.72 6.27
N GLN A 248 -13.29 14.37 7.41
CA GLN A 248 -13.24 15.83 7.49
C GLN A 248 -12.05 16.40 6.71
N GLN A 249 -10.87 15.79 6.83
CA GLN A 249 -9.67 16.24 6.13
C GLN A 249 -9.80 16.14 4.61
N ILE A 250 -10.34 15.03 4.10
CA ILE A 250 -10.59 14.86 2.66
C ILE A 250 -11.56 15.94 2.18
N ASN A 251 -12.61 16.23 2.95
CA ASN A 251 -13.63 17.20 2.57
C ASN A 251 -13.12 18.66 2.59
N ASN A 252 -12.24 19.00 3.53
CA ASN A 252 -11.88 20.39 3.81
C ASN A 252 -10.49 20.79 3.27
N THR A 253 -9.57 19.83 3.11
CA THR A 253 -8.17 20.10 2.75
C THR A 253 -7.87 19.80 1.29
N ILE A 254 -8.54 18.81 0.69
CA ILE A 254 -8.29 18.39 -0.68
C ILE A 254 -9.28 19.06 -1.63
N ASN A 255 -8.76 19.58 -2.75
CA ASN A 255 -9.60 20.13 -3.81
C ASN A 255 -10.45 19.02 -4.46
N GLN A 256 -11.77 19.04 -4.26
CA GLN A 256 -12.67 17.96 -4.68
C GLN A 256 -12.70 17.74 -6.19
N PHE A 257 -12.57 18.80 -6.99
CA PHE A 257 -12.52 18.69 -8.44
C PHE A 257 -11.23 17.99 -8.89
N ASN A 258 -10.08 18.39 -8.34
CA ASN A 258 -8.80 17.77 -8.63
C ASN A 258 -8.75 16.32 -8.11
N LEU A 259 -9.34 16.05 -6.95
CA LEU A 259 -9.47 14.70 -6.39
C LEU A 259 -10.26 13.78 -7.33
N GLN A 260 -11.37 14.27 -7.88
CA GLN A 260 -12.17 13.50 -8.84
C GLN A 260 -11.34 13.10 -10.07
N LEU A 261 -10.49 14.01 -10.57
CA LEU A 261 -9.59 13.71 -11.69
C LEU A 261 -8.59 12.60 -11.34
N PHE A 262 -7.94 12.70 -10.18
CA PHE A 262 -6.97 11.69 -9.74
C PHE A 262 -7.63 10.33 -9.45
N TRP A 263 -8.79 10.34 -8.79
CA TRP A 263 -9.61 9.15 -8.53
C TRP A 263 -10.06 8.46 -9.81
N ASN A 264 -10.54 9.22 -10.79
CA ASN A 264 -10.91 8.68 -12.10
C ASN A 264 -9.71 8.04 -12.78
N MET A 265 -8.55 8.69 -12.70
CA MET A 265 -7.35 8.18 -13.35
C MET A 265 -6.87 6.88 -12.71
N TYR A 266 -6.80 6.82 -11.38
CA TYR A 266 -6.45 5.61 -10.66
C TYR A 266 -7.40 4.45 -10.97
N ASN A 267 -8.71 4.70 -11.05
CA ASN A 267 -9.70 3.67 -11.41
C ASN A 267 -9.62 3.21 -12.86
N SER A 268 -9.00 4.00 -13.74
CA SER A 268 -8.78 3.65 -15.15
C SER A 268 -7.41 3.03 -15.42
N ARG A 269 -6.62 2.76 -14.37
CA ARG A 269 -5.30 2.13 -14.48
C ARG A 269 -5.39 0.80 -15.22
N ARG A 270 -4.29 0.44 -15.87
CA ARG A 270 -4.10 -0.87 -16.51
C ARG A 270 -3.28 -1.77 -15.59
N ASP A 271 -3.18 -3.03 -15.94
CA ASP A 271 -2.27 -3.94 -15.25
C ASP A 271 -0.82 -3.44 -15.36
N LEU A 272 -0.03 -3.63 -14.30
CA LEU A 272 1.43 -3.41 -14.35
C LEU A 272 2.14 -4.46 -15.24
N GLU A 273 1.42 -5.48 -15.70
CA GLU A 273 1.91 -6.57 -16.56
C GLU A 273 3.15 -7.28 -15.98
N MET A 274 3.19 -7.41 -14.65
CA MET A 274 4.27 -8.10 -13.96
C MET A 274 4.09 -9.61 -14.00
N ASN A 275 5.18 -10.31 -14.26
CA ASN A 275 5.24 -11.76 -14.22
C ASN A 275 6.48 -12.21 -13.46
N ARG A 276 6.34 -13.23 -12.62
CA ARG A 276 7.46 -13.77 -11.84
C ARG A 276 8.57 -14.26 -12.78
N SER A 277 9.82 -13.95 -12.44
CA SER A 277 10.99 -14.39 -13.20
C SER A 277 10.92 -15.88 -13.52
N GLY A 278 11.01 -16.22 -14.81
CA GLY A 278 10.95 -17.61 -15.29
C GLY A 278 9.56 -18.19 -15.53
N SER A 279 8.46 -17.46 -15.28
CA SER A 279 7.10 -17.94 -15.60
C SER A 279 6.74 -17.81 -17.08
N VAL A 280 7.23 -16.76 -17.74
CA VAL A 280 6.99 -16.46 -19.17
C VAL A 280 8.27 -15.94 -19.83
N ILE A 281 8.35 -16.07 -21.16
CA ILE A 281 9.45 -15.53 -21.96
C ILE A 281 9.43 -14.00 -21.82
N ASN A 282 10.58 -13.39 -21.50
CA ASN A 282 10.72 -11.94 -21.26
C ASN A 282 9.84 -11.39 -20.11
N ALA A 283 9.61 -12.21 -19.06
CA ALA A 283 8.91 -11.77 -17.86
C ALA A 283 9.47 -10.44 -17.32
N LYS A 284 8.60 -9.43 -17.21
CA LYS A 284 8.92 -8.14 -16.61
C LYS A 284 8.54 -8.17 -15.14
N THR A 285 9.48 -7.86 -14.25
CA THR A 285 9.24 -7.75 -12.82
C THR A 285 10.14 -6.69 -12.20
N LEU A 286 9.90 -6.36 -10.92
CA LEU A 286 10.72 -5.42 -10.16
C LEU A 286 12.09 -6.05 -9.85
N ARG A 287 13.17 -5.36 -10.26
CA ARG A 287 14.55 -5.83 -10.07
C ARG A 287 15.09 -5.49 -8.69
N CYS A 288 14.66 -4.37 -8.13
CA CYS A 288 15.04 -3.93 -6.80
C CYS A 288 14.37 -4.77 -5.70
N PRO A 289 14.93 -4.83 -4.48
CA PRO A 289 14.23 -5.30 -3.30
C PRO A 289 12.87 -4.61 -3.10
N VAL A 290 11.86 -5.39 -2.69
CA VAL A 290 10.50 -4.91 -2.45
C VAL A 290 10.02 -5.36 -1.07
N MET A 291 9.44 -4.45 -0.30
CA MET A 291 8.66 -4.75 0.89
C MET A 291 7.18 -4.42 0.61
N LEU A 292 6.37 -5.47 0.45
CA LEU A 292 4.92 -5.37 0.35
C LEU A 292 4.33 -5.28 1.76
N VAL A 293 3.44 -4.32 1.97
CA VAL A 293 2.80 -4.11 3.28
C VAL A 293 1.30 -3.99 3.11
N VAL A 294 0.56 -4.68 3.97
CA VAL A 294 -0.90 -4.56 4.05
C VAL A 294 -1.37 -4.78 5.48
N GLY A 295 -2.42 -4.08 5.89
CA GLY A 295 -3.06 -4.35 7.16
C GLY A 295 -3.99 -5.55 7.10
N ASP A 296 -4.21 -6.19 8.24
CA ASP A 296 -5.25 -7.22 8.35
C ASP A 296 -6.63 -6.60 8.10
N ASN A 297 -7.47 -7.29 7.32
CA ASN A 297 -8.80 -6.83 6.88
C ASN A 297 -8.79 -5.54 6.03
N ALA A 298 -7.64 -5.10 5.50
CA ALA A 298 -7.56 -3.94 4.63
C ALA A 298 -8.25 -4.22 3.28
N PRO A 299 -8.93 -3.23 2.66
CA PRO A 299 -9.58 -3.41 1.35
C PRO A 299 -8.63 -3.88 0.23
N ALA A 300 -7.33 -3.57 0.37
CA ALA A 300 -6.31 -3.88 -0.62
C ALA A 300 -5.65 -5.27 -0.43
N GLU A 301 -6.05 -6.07 0.56
CA GLU A 301 -5.38 -7.34 0.88
C GLU A 301 -5.21 -8.26 -0.33
N GLU A 302 -6.29 -8.47 -1.10
CA GLU A 302 -6.26 -9.33 -2.29
C GLU A 302 -5.26 -8.80 -3.34
N GLY A 303 -5.26 -7.49 -3.59
CA GLY A 303 -4.34 -6.86 -4.53
C GLY A 303 -2.87 -7.02 -4.13
N VAL A 304 -2.56 -6.89 -2.83
CA VAL A 304 -1.18 -7.06 -2.33
C VAL A 304 -0.73 -8.52 -2.41
N VAL A 305 -1.62 -9.47 -2.08
CA VAL A 305 -1.35 -10.91 -2.21
C VAL A 305 -1.11 -11.28 -3.67
N GLU A 306 -1.91 -10.75 -4.59
CA GLU A 306 -1.72 -10.97 -6.02
C GLU A 306 -0.40 -10.37 -6.50
N CYS A 307 -0.05 -9.15 -6.05
CA CYS A 307 1.23 -8.53 -6.35
C CYS A 307 2.40 -9.43 -5.94
N ASN A 308 2.37 -9.97 -4.71
CA ASN A 308 3.39 -10.90 -4.21
C ASN A 308 3.55 -12.15 -5.10
N SER A 309 2.44 -12.65 -5.68
CA SER A 309 2.48 -13.79 -6.60
C SER A 309 3.25 -13.49 -7.91
N LYS A 310 3.30 -12.22 -8.33
CA LYS A 310 3.94 -11.74 -9.56
C LYS A 310 5.39 -11.28 -9.36
N LEU A 311 5.84 -11.14 -8.12
CA LEU A 311 7.21 -10.73 -7.79
C LEU A 311 8.15 -11.92 -7.55
N ASP A 312 9.45 -11.64 -7.59
CA ASP A 312 10.49 -12.62 -7.27
C ASP A 312 10.57 -12.82 -5.74
N PRO A 313 10.36 -14.04 -5.24
CA PRO A 313 10.35 -14.30 -3.80
C PRO A 313 11.73 -14.15 -3.13
N THR A 314 12.81 -14.06 -3.90
CA THR A 314 14.17 -13.88 -3.36
C THR A 314 14.50 -12.43 -3.04
N ASN A 315 13.80 -11.47 -3.64
CA ASN A 315 13.99 -10.04 -3.43
C ASN A 315 12.75 -9.35 -2.82
N THR A 316 11.69 -10.10 -2.54
CA THR A 316 10.41 -9.56 -2.03
C THR A 316 10.12 -10.06 -0.62
N THR A 317 9.83 -9.12 0.29
CA THR A 317 9.32 -9.39 1.64
C THR A 317 7.84 -9.02 1.70
N PHE A 318 7.02 -9.86 2.32
CA PHE A 318 5.59 -9.60 2.51
C PHE A 318 5.26 -9.46 4.00
N LEU A 319 4.79 -8.28 4.39
CA LEU A 319 4.44 -7.93 5.76
C LEU A 319 2.94 -7.68 5.88
N LYS A 320 2.23 -8.63 6.49
CA LYS A 320 0.83 -8.45 6.90
C LYS A 320 0.79 -7.95 8.35
N MET A 321 0.26 -6.75 8.56
CA MET A 321 0.27 -6.07 9.85
C MET A 321 -1.07 -6.29 10.59
N ALA A 322 -1.04 -7.13 11.63
CA ALA A 322 -2.20 -7.34 12.51
C ALA A 322 -2.66 -6.03 13.15
N ASP A 323 -3.98 -5.86 13.32
CA ASP A 323 -4.64 -4.73 14.00
C ASP A 323 -4.31 -3.34 13.42
N SER A 324 -4.01 -3.26 12.11
CA SER A 324 -3.59 -2.02 11.47
C SER A 324 -4.60 -1.44 10.47
N GLY A 325 -5.64 -2.20 10.13
CA GLY A 325 -6.74 -1.73 9.27
C GLY A 325 -6.26 -1.27 7.90
N GLY A 326 -7.00 -0.33 7.30
CA GLY A 326 -6.73 0.14 5.95
C GLY A 326 -5.49 1.03 5.78
N MET A 327 -5.00 1.67 6.85
CA MET A 327 -3.84 2.59 6.77
C MET A 327 -2.75 2.28 7.80
N PRO A 328 -1.91 1.24 7.57
CA PRO A 328 -0.92 0.80 8.54
C PRO A 328 0.12 1.85 8.94
N GLN A 329 0.44 2.78 8.03
CA GLN A 329 1.37 3.88 8.28
C GLN A 329 0.81 4.93 9.24
N ILE A 330 -0.51 4.94 9.47
CA ILE A 330 -1.19 5.86 10.39
C ILE A 330 -1.49 5.18 11.72
N THR A 331 -2.00 3.94 11.67
CA THR A 331 -2.43 3.20 12.87
C THR A 331 -1.27 2.53 13.60
N GLN A 332 -0.22 2.10 12.89
CA GLN A 332 0.94 1.40 13.47
C GLN A 332 2.28 1.92 12.94
N PRO A 333 2.56 3.24 13.00
CA PRO A 333 3.77 3.83 12.44
C PRO A 333 5.05 3.26 13.06
N GLY A 334 5.05 2.91 14.35
CA GLY A 334 6.22 2.33 15.02
C GLY A 334 6.61 0.96 14.49
N LYS A 335 5.65 0.04 14.28
CA LYS A 335 5.93 -1.28 13.71
C LYS A 335 6.38 -1.19 12.25
N LEU A 336 5.75 -0.29 11.47
CA LEU A 336 6.18 -0.03 10.10
C LEU A 336 7.60 0.55 10.03
N THR A 337 7.95 1.43 10.97
CA THR A 337 9.29 2.02 11.08
C THR A 337 10.34 0.96 11.37
N GLU A 338 10.05 0.04 12.29
CA GLU A 338 10.94 -1.07 12.59
C GLU A 338 11.15 -1.98 11.36
N ALA A 339 10.07 -2.32 10.65
CA ALA A 339 10.17 -3.08 9.40
C ALA A 339 11.00 -2.34 8.34
N PHE A 340 10.79 -1.03 8.19
CA PHE A 340 11.54 -0.20 7.26
C PHE A 340 13.03 -0.12 7.63
N LYS A 341 13.37 -0.05 8.91
CA LYS A 341 14.75 -0.14 9.41
C LYS A 341 15.41 -1.43 8.94
N TYR A 342 14.77 -2.58 9.15
CA TYR A 342 15.32 -3.88 8.71
C TYR A 342 15.42 -3.98 7.19
N PHE A 343 14.45 -3.43 6.45
CA PHE A 343 14.51 -3.37 4.99
C PHE A 343 15.74 -2.60 4.51
N LEU A 344 15.99 -1.40 5.05
CA LEU A 344 17.19 -0.62 4.74
C LEU A 344 18.48 -1.34 5.15
N GLN A 345 18.50 -2.02 6.31
CA GLN A 345 19.64 -2.85 6.74
C GLN A 345 19.93 -4.00 5.78
N GLY A 346 18.90 -4.68 5.27
CA GLY A 346 19.03 -5.72 4.26
C GLY A 346 19.64 -5.21 2.95
N MET A 347 19.43 -3.93 2.63
CA MET A 347 20.07 -3.25 1.50
C MET A 347 21.49 -2.74 1.79
N GLY A 348 22.00 -2.96 3.01
CA GLY A 348 23.33 -2.48 3.44
C GLY A 348 23.35 -1.05 3.96
N TYR A 349 22.19 -0.42 4.15
CA TYR A 349 22.08 0.90 4.75
C TYR A 349 21.93 0.83 6.28
N ILE A 350 22.30 1.90 6.98
CA ILE A 350 22.05 2.09 8.43
C ILE A 350 22.42 0.92 9.38
N ALA A 351 23.37 0.06 8.98
CA ALA A 351 23.80 -1.13 9.73
C ALA A 351 24.32 -0.85 11.16
N TYR A 352 24.65 0.40 11.49
CA TYR A 352 25.18 0.81 12.79
C TYR A 352 24.18 1.54 13.69
N MET A 353 22.90 1.66 13.30
CA MET A 353 21.88 2.25 14.17
C MET A 353 21.61 1.29 15.34
N LYS A 354 22.13 1.65 16.52
CA LYS A 354 21.99 0.88 17.76
C LYS A 354 20.54 0.97 18.23
N ASP A 355 19.85 -0.17 18.35
CA ASP A 355 18.51 -0.20 18.92
C ASP A 355 18.53 0.33 20.35
N ARG A 356 17.89 1.49 20.60
CA ARG A 356 17.74 2.03 21.97
C ARG A 356 16.93 1.09 22.88
N ARG A 357 16.14 0.18 22.29
CA ARG A 357 15.30 -0.80 23.03
C ARG A 357 16.03 -2.10 23.37
N MET A 358 17.20 -2.38 22.80
CA MET A 358 17.98 -3.60 23.06
C MET A 358 19.39 -3.28 23.56
N SER A 359 19.45 -2.64 24.73
CA SER A 359 20.65 -2.64 25.56
C SER A 359 20.68 -3.94 26.40
N GLY A 360 21.10 -5.06 25.79
CA GLY A 360 21.29 -6.31 26.56
C GLY A 360 21.43 -7.59 25.74
N GLY A 361 22.47 -7.71 24.90
CA GLY A 361 22.91 -9.00 24.36
C GLY A 361 23.34 -8.97 22.89
N PRO A 362 24.24 -9.87 22.44
CA PRO A 362 24.61 -9.98 21.04
C PRO A 362 23.42 -10.49 20.22
N VAL A 363 23.06 -9.77 19.17
CA VAL A 363 21.99 -10.16 18.24
C VAL A 363 22.50 -11.32 17.36
N PRO A 364 21.81 -12.46 17.24
CA PRO A 364 22.09 -13.42 16.19
C PRO A 364 21.73 -12.77 14.85
N SER A 365 22.61 -12.92 13.85
CA SER A 365 22.28 -12.61 12.46
C SER A 365 20.94 -13.26 12.10
N ALA A 366 19.91 -12.45 11.87
CA ALA A 366 18.59 -12.91 11.46
C ALA A 366 18.65 -13.33 9.99
N SER A 367 19.23 -14.49 9.72
CA SER A 367 18.83 -15.27 8.56
C SER A 367 17.39 -15.70 8.83
N MET A 368 16.43 -15.10 8.13
CA MET A 368 15.05 -15.56 8.15
C MET A 368 15.03 -17.04 7.74
N THR A 369 14.76 -17.92 8.70
CA THR A 369 14.70 -19.35 8.47
C THR A 369 13.61 -19.63 7.43
N ARG A 370 14.03 -20.04 6.23
CA ARG A 370 13.16 -20.71 5.25
C ARG A 370 12.30 -21.72 6.01
N LEU A 371 10.98 -21.66 5.84
CA LEU A 371 10.06 -22.72 6.24
C LEU A 371 10.57 -24.05 5.68
N ALA A 372 11.27 -24.83 6.51
CA ALA A 372 11.59 -26.20 6.22
C ALA A 372 10.27 -26.97 6.24
N ARG A 373 9.89 -27.56 5.10
CA ARG A 373 8.79 -28.51 4.99
C ARG A 373 8.95 -29.58 6.07
N SER A 374 8.12 -29.49 7.12
CA SER A 374 7.89 -30.62 8.01
C SER A 374 7.31 -31.76 7.18
N ARG A 375 8.13 -32.80 6.93
CA ARG A 375 7.65 -34.09 6.44
C ARG A 375 6.91 -34.75 7.61
N THR A 376 5.59 -34.68 7.61
CA THR A 376 4.77 -35.55 8.45
C THR A 376 4.84 -36.97 7.86
N ALA A 377 5.55 -37.86 8.56
CA ALA A 377 5.43 -39.29 8.34
C ALA A 377 4.10 -39.74 8.96
N SER A 378 3.20 -40.24 8.13
CA SER A 378 1.94 -40.86 8.55
C SER A 378 2.24 -42.14 9.33
N LEU A 379 1.83 -42.21 10.60
CA LEU A 379 1.75 -43.47 11.34
C LEU A 379 0.29 -43.70 11.71
N THR A 380 -0.32 -44.63 10.98
CA THR A 380 -1.55 -45.32 11.34
C THR A 380 -1.29 -46.25 12.51
N SER A 381 -2.12 -46.20 13.56
CA SER A 381 -2.34 -47.37 14.41
C SER A 381 -3.75 -47.35 14.99
N ALA A 382 -4.59 -48.22 14.42
CA ALA A 382 -5.79 -48.74 15.07
C ALA A 382 -5.37 -49.63 16.24
N GLY A 383 -6.17 -49.61 17.32
CA GLY A 383 -5.83 -50.21 18.61
C GLY A 383 -5.93 -51.74 18.66
N SER A 384 -5.44 -52.30 19.78
CA SER A 384 -5.98 -53.51 20.39
C SER A 384 -5.34 -53.80 21.76
N VAL A 385 -6.22 -53.87 22.78
CA VAL A 385 -6.23 -54.63 24.05
C VAL A 385 -4.99 -54.86 24.93
N ASP A 386 -5.26 -54.62 26.22
CA ASP A 386 -4.55 -55.06 27.43
C ASP A 386 -4.22 -56.56 27.47
N GLY A 387 -3.03 -56.88 27.97
CA GLY A 387 -2.60 -58.25 28.28
C GLY A 387 -1.41 -58.26 29.26
N SER A 388 -1.63 -58.88 30.41
CA SER A 388 -0.76 -58.91 31.60
C SER A 388 0.50 -59.80 31.51
N ARG A 389 1.53 -59.39 32.28
CA ARG A 389 2.60 -60.18 32.95
C ARG A 389 3.63 -60.95 32.09
N ASN A 390 4.93 -60.59 32.26
CA ASN A 390 5.90 -61.41 33.01
C ASN A 390 7.29 -60.75 33.15
N ARG A 391 7.92 -61.02 34.31
CA ARG A 391 9.33 -60.76 34.70
C ARG A 391 10.33 -61.51 33.82
N ALA A 392 11.54 -60.96 33.61
CA ALA A 392 12.78 -61.40 34.27
C ALA A 392 14.02 -60.67 33.71
N CYS A 393 15.01 -60.52 34.60
CA CYS A 393 16.29 -59.81 34.46
C CYS A 393 17.37 -60.67 33.76
N THR A 394 18.59 -60.11 33.69
CA THR A 394 19.92 -60.71 33.41
C THR A 394 20.35 -60.68 31.93
N HIS A 395 21.59 -60.42 31.52
CA HIS A 395 22.84 -59.84 32.06
C HIS A 395 23.86 -60.00 30.90
N SER A 396 24.74 -59.02 30.63
CA SER A 396 26.11 -59.18 30.05
C SER A 396 26.29 -59.91 28.69
N ASP A 397 27.34 -59.81 27.89
CA ASP A 397 28.55 -58.99 27.71
C ASP A 397 29.18 -59.52 26.39
N SER A 398 30.04 -58.72 25.73
CA SER A 398 31.12 -59.15 24.80
C SER A 398 30.68 -59.74 23.44
N SER A 399 31.41 -59.62 22.32
CA SER A 399 32.68 -59.00 21.92
C SER A 399 32.81 -59.16 20.39
N GLU A 400 33.51 -58.22 19.77
CA GLU A 400 34.32 -58.26 18.53
C GLU A 400 34.15 -59.39 17.49
N GLY A 401 34.06 -58.97 16.23
CA GLY A 401 34.22 -59.85 15.06
C GLY A 401 34.28 -59.07 13.75
N VAL A 402 35.49 -58.70 13.34
CA VAL A 402 35.86 -58.15 12.02
C VAL A 402 35.54 -59.16 10.91
N GLY A 403 35.01 -58.70 9.77
CA GLY A 403 34.84 -59.53 8.58
C GLY A 403 34.42 -58.75 7.33
N GLN A 404 35.32 -58.71 6.35
CA GLN A 404 35.27 -57.99 5.07
C GLN A 404 34.23 -58.51 4.04
N VAL A 405 33.69 -57.55 3.27
CA VAL A 405 33.58 -57.48 1.79
C VAL A 405 32.98 -58.68 1.00
N SER A 406 31.85 -58.43 0.31
CA SER A 406 31.61 -58.71 -1.13
C SER A 406 30.23 -58.14 -1.53
N HIS A 407 30.17 -57.05 -2.30
CA HIS A 407 29.85 -57.04 -3.75
C HIS A 407 28.65 -57.90 -4.17
N THR A 408 27.54 -57.23 -4.53
CA THR A 408 26.77 -57.55 -5.74
C THR A 408 26.01 -56.31 -6.25
N MET A 409 26.09 -56.16 -7.56
CA MET A 409 25.58 -55.14 -8.46
C MET A 409 24.06 -55.22 -8.70
N GLU A 410 23.47 -54.06 -9.09
CA GLU A 410 22.43 -53.86 -10.12
C GLU A 410 21.00 -54.44 -9.87
N VAL A 411 19.87 -53.90 -10.34
CA VAL A 411 19.44 -52.74 -11.17
C VAL A 411 17.89 -52.69 -11.14
N SER A 412 17.32 -51.47 -11.23
CA SER A 412 15.96 -51.05 -11.69
C SER A 412 14.70 -51.63 -11.01
N CYS A 413 13.61 -50.88 -10.83
CA CYS A 413 13.04 -49.77 -11.61
C CYS A 413 12.76 -48.49 -10.81
#